data_AF-A0AA41ES78-F1
#
_entry.id   AF-A0AA41ES78-F1
#
_cell.length_a   1.000
_cell.length_b   1.000
_cell.length_c   1.000
_cell.angle_alpha   90.00
_cell.angle_beta   90.00
_cell.angle_gamma   90.00
#
_symmetry.space_group_name_H-M   'P 1'
#
loop_
_entity.id
_entity.type
_entity.pdbx_description
1 polymer ?
#
loop_
_entity_poly.entity_id
_entity_poly.type
_entity_poly.pdbx_seq_one_letter_code
_entity_poly.pdbx_strand_id
1 'polypeptide(L)'
;MNILISYMYRYWKIIAPHVVLLMTMLLFFCYSTSIVYGDSLTSLGDSSTSSVMIPDGGSVSNDIKSNVNNDLLGVAANFHIFANKATLNTHTNGNLAVDELAGNVNFGTNIHEGTVSKDIYYIGELDSINASSFVSDQGNRTNKVVFG
;
A
#
# COMPACT_ATOMS: atom_id res chain seq x y z
N MET A 1 49.68 -25.55 50.97
CA MET A 1 48.73 -24.58 50.37
C MET A 1 49.25 -23.90 49.09
N ASN A 2 50.35 -24.35 48.45
CA ASN A 2 50.92 -23.68 47.26
C ASN A 2 50.86 -24.49 45.95
N ILE A 3 50.49 -25.77 46.02
CA ILE A 3 50.47 -26.64 44.84
C ILE A 3 49.25 -26.34 43.97
N LEU A 4 48.06 -26.17 44.57
CA LEU A 4 46.83 -25.80 43.85
C LEU A 4 46.97 -24.46 43.10
N ILE A 5 47.53 -23.44 43.76
CA ILE A 5 47.74 -22.11 43.15
C ILE A 5 48.71 -22.19 41.97
N SER A 6 49.75 -23.02 42.08
CA SER A 6 50.71 -23.26 40.99
C SER A 6 50.06 -23.97 39.79
N TYR A 7 49.19 -24.97 40.03
CA TYR A 7 48.43 -25.63 38.97
C TYR A 7 47.44 -24.67 38.29
N MET A 8 46.70 -23.87 39.06
CA MET A 8 45.77 -22.89 38.51
C MET A 8 46.49 -21.83 37.66
N TYR A 9 47.66 -21.36 38.09
CA TYR A 9 48.44 -20.37 37.33
C TYR A 9 49.04 -20.96 36.05
N ARG A 10 49.48 -22.23 36.09
CA ARG A 10 49.96 -22.95 34.91
C ARG A 10 48.83 -23.21 33.90
N TYR A 11 47.63 -23.52 34.39
CA TYR A 11 46.45 -23.70 33.55
C TYR A 11 46.00 -22.38 32.91
N TRP A 12 46.00 -21.28 33.67
CA TRP A 12 45.70 -19.94 33.18
C TRP A 12 46.68 -19.48 32.09
N LYS A 13 47.98 -19.75 32.25
CA LYS A 13 49.00 -19.40 31.24
C LYS A 13 48.79 -20.10 29.89
N ILE A 14 48.20 -21.30 29.90
CA ILE A 14 47.91 -22.06 28.67
C ILE A 14 46.61 -21.54 28.03
N ILE A 15 45.59 -21.22 28.83
CA ILE A 15 44.25 -20.87 28.32
C ILE A 15 44.16 -19.39 27.90
N ALA A 16 44.81 -18.49 28.63
CA ALA A 16 44.79 -17.06 28.35
C ALA A 16 45.12 -16.70 26.88
N PRO A 17 46.18 -17.23 26.23
CA PRO A 17 46.45 -16.92 24.83
C PRO A 17 45.38 -17.45 23.87
N HIS A 18 44.76 -18.60 24.16
CA HIS A 18 43.68 -19.14 23.33
C HIS A 18 42.38 -18.34 23.46
N VAL A 19 42.06 -17.84 24.66
CA VAL A 19 40.89 -16.97 24.87
C VAL A 19 41.09 -15.62 24.18
N VAL A 20 42.28 -15.03 24.28
CA VAL A 20 42.60 -13.78 23.58
C VAL A 20 42.54 -13.98 22.06
N LEU A 21 43.07 -15.08 21.53
CA LEU A 21 42.99 -15.41 20.10
C LEU A 21 41.54 -15.58 19.63
N LEU A 22 40.69 -16.24 20.42
CA LEU A 22 39.27 -16.42 20.09
C LEU A 22 38.54 -15.06 20.06
N MET A 23 38.81 -14.19 21.03
CA MET A 23 38.17 -12.87 21.11
C MET A 23 38.63 -11.94 19.97
N THR A 24 39.91 -12.00 19.57
CA THR A 24 40.38 -11.20 18.43
C THR A 24 39.82 -11.71 17.10
N MET A 25 39.72 -13.03 16.92
CA MET A 25 39.08 -13.63 15.73
C MET A 25 37.60 -13.24 15.61
N LEU A 26 36.86 -13.19 16.72
CA LEU A 26 35.45 -12.79 16.73
C LEU A 26 35.26 -11.31 16.36
N LEU A 27 36.16 -10.43 16.80
CA LEU A 27 36.15 -9.01 16.44
C LEU A 27 36.48 -8.79 14.96
N PHE A 28 37.41 -9.56 14.38
CA PHE A 28 37.68 -9.54 12.94
C PHE A 28 36.49 -10.03 12.12
N PHE A 29 35.81 -11.10 12.55
CA PHE A 29 34.61 -11.60 11.90
C PHE A 29 33.48 -10.57 11.92
N CYS A 30 33.25 -9.91 13.06
CA CYS A 30 32.26 -8.85 13.20
C CYS A 30 32.55 -7.62 12.32
N TYR A 31 33.82 -7.26 12.14
CA TYR A 31 34.21 -6.14 11.28
C TYR A 31 33.94 -6.46 9.80
N SER A 32 34.20 -7.71 9.39
CA SER A 32 33.98 -8.18 8.00
C SER A 32 32.51 -8.35 7.59
N THR A 33 31.57 -8.45 8.54
CA THR A 33 30.13 -8.55 8.25
C THR A 33 29.41 -7.21 8.17
N SER A 34 30.14 -6.08 8.15
CA SER A 34 29.53 -4.77 7.86
C SER A 34 29.10 -4.75 6.39
N ILE A 35 27.86 -5.16 6.15
CA ILE A 35 27.17 -5.00 4.87
C ILE A 35 27.07 -3.50 4.61
N VAL A 36 27.75 -3.03 3.57
CA VAL A 36 27.44 -1.77 2.92
C VAL A 36 26.07 -1.96 2.28
N TYR A 37 25.01 -1.36 2.85
CA TYR A 37 23.79 -1.09 2.10
C TYR A 37 24.10 0.02 1.10
N GLY A 38 24.80 -0.35 0.03
CA GLY A 38 24.99 0.47 -1.15
C GLY A 38 23.90 0.08 -2.13
N ASP A 39 22.89 0.94 -2.27
CA ASP A 39 21.90 0.84 -3.34
C ASP A 39 22.63 0.86 -4.69
N SER A 40 22.78 -0.31 -5.28
CA SER A 40 23.39 -0.48 -6.59
C SER A 40 22.29 -0.39 -7.64
N LEU A 41 21.84 0.85 -7.91
CA LEU A 41 20.98 1.13 -9.05
C LEU A 41 21.79 0.95 -10.33
N THR A 42 21.75 -0.27 -10.89
CA THR A 42 22.24 -0.53 -12.24
C THR A 42 21.35 0.19 -13.24
N SER A 43 21.81 1.37 -13.65
CA SER A 43 21.34 2.12 -14.82
C SER A 43 21.54 1.28 -16.09
N LEU A 44 20.49 0.55 -16.48
CA LEU A 44 20.22 0.26 -17.89
C LEU A 44 19.23 1.32 -18.34
N GLY A 45 19.76 2.34 -19.03
CA GLY A 45 18.93 3.33 -19.68
C GLY A 45 18.10 2.69 -20.78
N ASP A 46 16.79 2.63 -20.57
CA ASP A 46 15.89 3.30 -21.50
C ASP A 46 15.29 4.49 -20.76
N SER A 47 15.90 5.66 -20.96
CA SER A 47 15.36 6.93 -20.51
C SER A 47 14.28 7.37 -21.52
N SER A 48 13.22 6.57 -21.64
CA SER A 48 11.90 7.14 -21.77
C SER A 48 11.38 7.34 -20.34
N THR A 49 11.73 8.47 -19.74
CA THR A 49 10.85 9.06 -18.73
C THR A 49 9.55 9.39 -19.45
N SER A 50 8.73 8.36 -19.68
CA SER A 50 7.30 8.53 -19.67
C SER A 50 7.03 8.97 -18.24
N SER A 51 7.08 10.29 -18.00
CA SER A 51 6.30 10.85 -16.91
C SER A 51 4.93 10.22 -17.10
N VAL A 52 4.58 9.26 -16.24
CA VAL A 52 3.22 8.73 -16.22
C VAL A 52 2.40 9.94 -15.87
N MET A 53 1.89 10.61 -16.91
CA MET A 53 0.97 11.70 -16.77
C MET A 53 -0.25 11.03 -16.18
N ILE A 54 -0.37 11.10 -14.86
CA ILE A 54 -1.59 10.68 -14.16
C ILE A 54 -2.69 11.51 -14.81
N PRO A 55 -3.62 10.89 -15.54
CA PRO A 55 -4.68 11.64 -16.19
C PRO A 55 -5.49 12.35 -15.11
N ASP A 56 -5.90 13.59 -15.40
CA ASP A 56 -6.82 14.30 -14.54
C ASP A 56 -8.09 13.46 -14.35
N GLY A 57 -8.55 13.34 -13.11
CA GLY A 57 -9.82 12.71 -12.77
C GLY A 57 -11.02 13.41 -13.43
N GLY A 58 -10.83 14.61 -13.96
CA GLY A 58 -11.83 15.36 -14.71
C GLY A 58 -12.96 15.87 -13.82
N SER A 59 -14.01 16.42 -14.44
CA SER A 59 -15.14 16.99 -13.71
C SER A 59 -16.28 15.99 -13.52
N VAL A 60 -16.83 15.93 -12.30
CA VAL A 60 -18.03 15.14 -11.96
C VAL A 60 -19.21 15.40 -12.90
N SER A 61 -19.34 16.64 -13.40
CA SER A 61 -20.41 17.04 -14.32
C SER A 61 -20.38 16.30 -15.65
N ASN A 62 -19.21 15.79 -16.07
CA ASN A 62 -19.07 15.00 -17.30
C ASN A 62 -19.38 13.52 -17.07
N ASP A 63 -19.41 13.07 -15.82
CA ASP A 63 -19.59 11.68 -15.45
C ASP A 63 -21.04 11.35 -15.09
N ILE A 64 -21.79 12.31 -14.56
CA ILE A 64 -23.18 12.11 -14.12
C ILE A 64 -24.19 12.37 -15.25
N LYS A 65 -25.27 11.59 -15.29
CA LYS A 65 -26.31 11.69 -16.33
C LYS A 65 -27.35 12.78 -16.06
N SER A 66 -27.54 13.14 -14.79
CA SER A 66 -28.59 14.07 -14.39
C SER A 66 -28.15 15.51 -14.57
N ASN A 67 -29.09 16.36 -14.99
CA ASN A 67 -28.88 17.76 -15.28
C ASN A 67 -28.42 18.50 -14.01
N VAL A 68 -27.12 18.75 -13.89
CA VAL A 68 -26.46 19.40 -12.73
C VAL A 68 -26.83 20.88 -12.58
N ASN A 69 -27.78 21.35 -13.38
CA ASN A 69 -28.12 22.76 -13.52
C ASN A 69 -28.83 23.23 -12.24
N ASN A 70 -28.04 23.80 -11.31
CA ASN A 70 -28.43 24.60 -10.14
C ASN A 70 -28.94 23.89 -8.87
N ASP A 71 -29.09 22.57 -8.84
CA ASP A 71 -29.51 21.90 -7.60
C ASP A 71 -28.31 21.33 -6.84
N LEU A 72 -28.10 21.82 -5.61
CA LEU A 72 -27.05 21.36 -4.69
C LEU A 72 -27.08 19.84 -4.47
N LEU A 73 -28.27 19.23 -4.55
CA LEU A 73 -28.47 17.78 -4.40
C LEU A 73 -28.44 17.03 -5.73
N GLY A 74 -28.39 17.73 -6.87
CA GLY A 74 -28.37 17.13 -8.20
C GLY A 74 -27.16 16.24 -8.42
N VAL A 75 -25.99 16.63 -7.90
CA VAL A 75 -24.78 15.79 -7.92
C VAL A 75 -24.96 14.57 -7.01
N ALA A 76 -25.37 14.78 -5.76
CA ALA A 76 -25.53 13.74 -4.76
C ALA A 76 -26.53 12.64 -5.19
N ALA A 77 -27.59 13.02 -5.92
CA ALA A 77 -28.60 12.09 -6.42
C ALA A 77 -28.08 11.04 -7.42
N ASN A 78 -26.88 11.23 -8.00
CA ASN A 78 -26.27 10.25 -8.90
C ASN A 78 -25.40 9.21 -8.18
N PHE A 79 -25.21 9.36 -6.86
CA PHE A 79 -24.42 8.46 -6.04
C PHE A 79 -25.32 7.64 -5.12
N HIS A 80 -24.99 6.36 -4.97
CA HIS A 80 -25.64 5.51 -3.97
C HIS A 80 -25.21 5.92 -2.56
N ILE A 81 -23.95 6.35 -2.43
CA ILE A 81 -23.38 6.89 -1.20
C ILE A 81 -22.73 8.23 -1.53
N PHE A 82 -23.23 9.29 -0.89
CA PHE A 82 -22.64 10.62 -0.93
C PHE A 82 -22.46 11.10 0.51
N ALA A 83 -21.23 11.10 1.02
CA ALA A 83 -20.96 11.41 2.43
C ALA A 83 -19.57 12.02 2.61
N ASN A 84 -19.32 12.71 3.72
CA ASN A 84 -17.96 13.07 4.08
C ASN A 84 -17.19 11.82 4.54
N LYS A 85 -17.75 10.99 5.43
CA LYS A 85 -17.14 9.74 5.87
C LYS A 85 -18.09 8.56 5.69
N ALA A 86 -17.59 7.44 5.19
CA ALA A 86 -18.37 6.20 5.07
C ALA A 86 -17.57 4.97 5.51
N THR A 87 -18.23 4.09 6.27
CA THR A 87 -17.72 2.76 6.62
C THR A 87 -18.67 1.70 6.07
N LEU A 88 -18.18 0.89 5.14
CA LEU A 88 -18.96 -0.14 4.48
C LEU A 88 -18.76 -1.47 5.21
N ASN A 89 -19.82 -1.95 5.86
CA ASN A 89 -19.85 -3.24 6.57
C ASN A 89 -20.70 -4.31 5.87
N THR A 90 -21.44 -3.93 4.83
CA THR A 90 -22.20 -4.82 3.96
C THR A 90 -21.96 -4.48 2.51
N HIS A 91 -22.14 -5.44 1.60
CA HIS A 91 -21.99 -5.20 0.17
C HIS A 91 -22.87 -4.04 -0.31
N THR A 92 -22.27 -3.07 -0.98
CA THR A 92 -22.99 -1.91 -1.53
C THR A 92 -22.91 -1.89 -3.05
N ASN A 93 -24.08 -1.96 -3.67
CA ASN A 93 -24.24 -1.92 -5.11
C ASN A 93 -24.52 -0.47 -5.54
N GLY A 94 -23.57 0.15 -6.25
CA GLY A 94 -23.75 1.47 -6.83
C GLY A 94 -22.52 2.38 -6.75
N ASN A 95 -22.69 3.59 -7.30
CA ASN A 95 -21.71 4.67 -7.29
C ASN A 95 -21.45 5.21 -5.88
N LEU A 96 -20.25 5.71 -5.64
CA LEU A 96 -19.85 6.26 -4.35
C LEU A 96 -19.05 7.55 -4.52
N ALA A 97 -19.35 8.55 -3.70
CA ALA A 97 -18.58 9.78 -3.56
C ALA A 97 -18.38 10.08 -2.07
N VAL A 98 -17.16 9.91 -1.58
CA VAL A 98 -16.81 10.10 -0.17
C VAL A 98 -15.46 10.77 0.02
N ASP A 99 -15.32 11.53 1.09
CA ASP A 99 -14.06 12.16 1.47
C ASP A 99 -13.17 11.17 2.23
N GLU A 100 -13.72 10.34 3.13
CA GLU A 100 -13.00 9.28 3.83
C GLU A 100 -13.76 7.94 3.69
N LEU A 101 -13.10 6.91 3.15
CA LEU A 101 -13.66 5.57 2.95
C LEU A 101 -12.96 4.49 3.77
N ALA A 102 -13.73 3.80 4.61
CA ALA A 102 -13.39 2.49 5.15
C ALA A 102 -14.23 1.40 4.45
N GLY A 103 -13.69 0.82 3.37
CA GLY A 103 -14.33 -0.17 2.51
C GLY A 103 -14.01 -1.60 2.93
N ASN A 104 -14.39 -1.99 4.15
CA ASN A 104 -14.07 -3.31 4.73
C ASN A 104 -14.68 -4.49 3.95
N VAL A 105 -15.67 -4.22 3.11
CA VAL A 105 -16.43 -5.19 2.30
C VAL A 105 -16.53 -4.74 0.84
N ASN A 106 -16.94 -5.65 -0.05
CA ASN A 106 -16.99 -5.36 -1.48
C ASN A 106 -18.02 -4.28 -1.81
N PHE A 107 -17.62 -3.35 -2.67
CA PHE A 107 -18.51 -2.34 -3.23
C PHE A 107 -18.39 -2.27 -4.74
N GLY A 108 -19.45 -1.77 -5.35
CA GLY A 108 -19.61 -1.64 -6.80
C GLY A 108 -20.76 -2.46 -7.33
N THR A 109 -21.26 -2.07 -8.50
CA THR A 109 -22.54 -2.64 -8.96
C THR A 109 -22.37 -4.08 -9.41
N ASN A 110 -23.05 -5.04 -8.78
CA ASN A 110 -22.99 -6.42 -9.25
C ASN A 110 -23.49 -6.53 -10.70
N ILE A 111 -22.91 -7.45 -11.47
CA ILE A 111 -23.33 -7.71 -12.85
C ILE A 111 -24.69 -8.41 -12.82
N HIS A 112 -25.76 -7.64 -12.95
CA HIS A 112 -27.11 -8.14 -13.18
C HIS A 112 -27.61 -7.51 -14.48
N GLU A 113 -27.82 -8.35 -15.50
CA GLU A 113 -28.39 -8.05 -16.82
C GLU A 113 -28.13 -6.64 -17.40
N GLY A 114 -26.85 -6.25 -17.47
CA GLY A 114 -26.35 -5.24 -18.43
C GLY A 114 -26.91 -3.82 -18.34
N THR A 115 -27.65 -3.46 -17.29
CA THR A 115 -28.34 -2.15 -17.23
C THR A 115 -27.42 -1.01 -16.79
N VAL A 116 -26.28 -1.33 -16.15
CA VAL A 116 -25.33 -0.33 -15.65
C VAL A 116 -24.19 -0.14 -16.64
N SER A 117 -24.20 1.01 -17.32
CA SER A 117 -23.22 1.37 -18.33
C SER A 117 -21.92 1.94 -17.74
N LYS A 118 -21.98 2.55 -16.55
CA LYS A 118 -20.84 3.21 -15.93
C LYS A 118 -20.99 3.26 -14.41
N ASP A 119 -20.00 2.76 -13.68
CA ASP A 119 -19.87 3.04 -12.25
C ASP A 119 -18.81 4.12 -12.00
N ILE A 120 -19.11 5.01 -11.06
CA ILE A 120 -18.26 6.16 -10.74
C ILE A 120 -17.99 6.18 -9.24
N TYR A 121 -16.70 6.30 -8.90
CA TYR A 121 -16.20 6.31 -7.54
C TYR A 121 -15.30 7.52 -7.34
N TYR A 122 -15.68 8.43 -6.45
CA TYR A 122 -14.84 9.50 -5.94
C TYR A 122 -14.51 9.20 -4.48
N ILE A 123 -13.22 9.09 -4.18
CA ILE A 123 -12.72 8.78 -2.84
C ILE A 123 -11.63 9.81 -2.55
N GLY A 124 -11.72 10.54 -1.45
CA GLY A 124 -10.62 11.38 -0.99
C GLY A 124 -9.53 10.49 -0.37
N GLU A 125 -9.61 10.35 0.94
CA GLU A 125 -8.80 9.47 1.77
C GLU A 125 -9.37 8.03 1.79
N LEU A 126 -8.50 7.06 1.55
CA LEU A 126 -8.83 5.64 1.62
C LEU A 126 -8.15 5.00 2.83
N ASP A 127 -8.93 4.61 3.82
CA ASP A 127 -8.43 3.90 5.02
C ASP A 127 -8.27 2.40 4.73
N SER A 128 -9.30 1.78 4.16
CA SER A 128 -9.27 0.36 3.81
C SER A 128 -10.10 0.03 2.59
N ILE A 129 -9.69 -1.00 1.85
CA ILE A 129 -10.39 -1.48 0.66
C ILE A 129 -10.38 -3.00 0.57
N ASN A 130 -11.54 -3.58 0.26
CA ASN A 130 -11.63 -4.99 -0.07
C ASN A 130 -11.18 -5.23 -1.53
N ALA A 131 -10.37 -6.28 -1.76
CA ALA A 131 -9.86 -6.63 -3.09
C ALA A 131 -10.95 -6.96 -4.13
N SER A 132 -12.16 -7.32 -3.68
CA SER A 132 -13.31 -7.58 -4.56
C SER A 132 -14.17 -6.33 -4.81
N SER A 133 -13.66 -5.14 -4.45
CA SER A 133 -14.30 -3.86 -4.79
C SER A 133 -13.99 -3.47 -6.24
N PHE A 134 -14.81 -2.58 -6.81
CA PHE A 134 -14.74 -2.23 -8.24
C PHE A 134 -15.00 -3.45 -9.14
N VAL A 135 -16.21 -4.03 -9.01
CA VAL A 135 -16.67 -5.17 -9.83
C VAL A 135 -16.33 -4.95 -11.31
N SER A 136 -15.66 -5.93 -11.94
CA SER A 136 -14.99 -5.74 -13.23
C SER A 136 -15.91 -5.16 -14.32
N ASP A 137 -15.30 -4.35 -15.18
CA ASP A 137 -15.90 -4.00 -16.46
C ASP A 137 -16.02 -5.26 -17.32
N GLN A 138 -17.23 -5.55 -17.79
CA GLN A 138 -17.46 -6.56 -18.81
C GLN A 138 -18.19 -5.90 -19.97
N GLY A 139 -17.65 -6.05 -21.18
CA GLY A 139 -18.24 -5.50 -22.40
C GLY A 139 -18.23 -3.96 -22.43
N ASN A 140 -19.42 -3.35 -22.51
CA ASN A 140 -19.59 -1.89 -22.64
C ASN A 140 -19.67 -1.15 -21.29
N ARG A 141 -19.49 -1.86 -20.16
CA ARG A 141 -19.48 -1.23 -18.85
C ARG A 141 -18.11 -0.63 -18.59
N THR A 142 -18.05 0.56 -18.01
CA THR A 142 -16.79 1.20 -17.62
C THR A 142 -16.81 1.56 -16.14
N ASN A 143 -15.69 1.37 -15.46
CA ASN A 143 -15.52 1.84 -14.09
C ASN A 143 -14.58 3.04 -14.10
N LYS A 144 -15.01 4.12 -13.44
CA LYS A 144 -14.16 5.29 -13.21
C LYS A 144 -13.92 5.45 -11.72
N VAL A 145 -12.66 5.47 -11.33
CA VAL A 145 -12.23 5.70 -9.95
C VAL A 145 -11.33 6.92 -9.91
N VAL A 146 -11.60 7.84 -9.00
CA VAL A 146 -10.81 9.04 -8.75
C VAL A 146 -10.45 9.08 -7.28
N PHE A 147 -9.16 9.24 -7.00
CA PHE A 147 -8.59 9.43 -5.66
C PHE A 147 -8.14 10.89 -5.51
N GLY A 148 -8.32 11.50 -4.33
CA GLY A 148 -8.12 12.94 -4.11
C GLY A 148 -7.52 13.31 -2.77
#